data_AF-A0A355A1L4-F1
#
_entry.id   AF-A0A355A1L4-F1
#
_cell.length_a   1.000
_cell.length_b   1.000
_cell.length_c   1.000
_cell.angle_alpha   90.00
_cell.angle_beta   90.00
_cell.angle_gamma   90.00
#
_symmetry.space_group_name_H-M   'P 1'
#
loop_
_entity.id
_entity.type
_entity.pdbx_description
1 polymer ?
#
loop_
_entity_poly.entity_id
_entity_poly.type
_entity_poly.pdbx_seq_one_letter_code
_entity_poly.pdbx_strand_id
1 'polypeptide(L)'
;GRNLRPETTDLLETELYPLQFTNVEYIFNNLPAHLPRANIIAFKEQNALLVSGSREVQKQIKDFLTLCDRSENQLRTEIIRLQHLKAEEALKLFP
;
A
#
# COMPACT_ATOMS: atom_id res chain seq x y z
N GLY A 1 -25.36 -38.72 1.31
CA GLY A 1 -24.40 -38.52 0.22
C GLY A 1 -23.18 -37.81 0.76
N ARG A 2 -22.00 -38.43 0.67
CA ARG A 2 -20.73 -37.78 1.01
C ARG A 2 -20.33 -36.90 -0.18
N ASN A 3 -20.67 -35.62 -0.12
CA ASN A 3 -20.13 -34.64 -1.06
C ASN A 3 -18.74 -34.23 -0.57
N LEU A 4 -17.75 -35.08 -0.84
CA LEU A 4 -16.35 -34.69 -0.80
C LEU A 4 -16.10 -33.86 -2.07
N ARG A 5 -16.15 -32.54 -1.94
CA ARG A 5 -15.77 -31.60 -3.00
C ARG A 5 -14.24 -31.64 -3.11
N PRO A 6 -13.65 -31.76 -4.32
CA PRO A 6 -12.23 -32.02 -4.50
C PRO A 6 -11.37 -30.89 -3.92
N GLU A 7 -10.56 -31.22 -2.90
CA GLU A 7 -9.12 -30.97 -2.67
C GLU A 7 -8.43 -29.76 -3.38
N THR A 8 -9.13 -28.67 -3.69
CA THR A 8 -8.55 -27.40 -4.15
C THR A 8 -9.57 -26.27 -3.96
N THR A 9 -10.15 -26.16 -2.77
CA THR A 9 -10.64 -24.85 -2.33
C THR A 9 -9.41 -24.00 -2.12
N ASP A 10 -9.10 -23.19 -3.13
CA ASP A 10 -8.23 -22.02 -2.99
C ASP A 10 -8.86 -21.18 -1.87
N LEU A 11 -8.37 -21.39 -0.64
CA LEU A 11 -8.93 -20.77 0.55
C LEU A 11 -8.65 -19.29 0.42
N LEU A 12 -9.69 -18.53 0.11
CA LEU A 12 -9.65 -17.08 0.13
C LEU A 12 -9.52 -16.66 1.59
N GLU A 13 -8.35 -16.16 1.95
CA GLU A 13 -8.07 -15.60 3.26
C GLU A 13 -8.27 -14.08 3.17
N THR A 14 -8.92 -13.53 4.19
CA THR A 14 -9.02 -12.07 4.35
C THR A 14 -8.08 -11.66 5.47
N GLU A 15 -7.06 -10.88 5.14
CA GLU A 15 -6.10 -10.36 6.10
C GLU A 15 -6.04 -8.83 6.04
N LEU A 16 -5.88 -8.22 7.22
CA LEU A 16 -5.74 -6.77 7.38
C LEU A 16 -4.28 -6.43 7.66
N TYR A 17 -3.71 -5.58 6.81
CA TYR A 17 -2.33 -5.11 6.90
C TYR A 17 -2.30 -3.64 7.31
N PRO A 18 -1.99 -3.33 8.58
CA PRO A 18 -1.78 -1.94 9.00
C PRO A 18 -0.46 -1.40 8.43
N LEU A 19 -0.48 -0.17 7.91
CA LEU A 19 0.70 0.56 7.44
C LEU A 19 1.18 1.55 8.51
N GLN A 20 2.48 1.61 8.77
CA GLN A 20 3.06 2.49 9.79
C GLN A 20 3.70 3.76 9.22
N PHE A 21 4.36 3.65 8.07
CA PHE A 21 5.22 4.71 7.54
C PHE A 21 4.64 5.35 6.27
N THR A 22 3.77 4.64 5.56
CA THR A 22 3.22 5.06 4.27
C THR A 22 1.70 5.22 4.33
N ASN A 23 1.16 6.11 3.50
CA ASN A 23 -0.28 6.32 3.39
C ASN A 23 -0.94 5.19 2.56
N VAL A 24 -1.98 4.57 3.10
CA VAL A 24 -2.74 3.49 2.45
C VAL A 24 -3.32 3.88 1.10
N GLU A 25 -3.75 5.12 0.90
CA GLU A 25 -4.25 5.60 -0.39
C GLU A 25 -3.13 5.67 -1.42
N TYR A 26 -1.94 6.10 -1.03
CA TYR A 26 -0.79 6.14 -1.92
C TYR A 26 -0.42 4.72 -2.38
N ILE A 27 -0.37 3.78 -1.44
CA ILE A 27 -0.14 2.36 -1.72
C ILE A 27 -1.23 1.81 -2.63
N PHE A 28 -2.50 2.06 -2.30
CA PHE A 28 -3.66 1.56 -3.07
C PHE A 28 -3.67 2.08 -4.52
N ASN A 29 -3.35 3.37 -4.73
CA ASN A 29 -3.25 3.95 -6.05
C ASN A 29 -2.06 3.40 -6.86
N ASN A 30 -0.95 3.10 -6.18
CA ASN A 30 0.25 2.51 -6.77
C ASN A 30 0.26 0.97 -6.73
N LEU A 31 -0.89 0.33 -6.45
CA LEU A 31 -0.97 -1.13 -6.46
C LEU A 31 -0.64 -1.67 -7.87
N PRO A 32 0.21 -2.69 -7.94
CA PRO A 32 0.54 -3.36 -9.20
C PRO A 32 -0.71 -3.85 -9.94
N ALA A 33 -0.71 -3.74 -11.28
CA ALA A 33 -1.83 -4.16 -12.12
C ALA A 33 -2.12 -5.68 -12.07
N HIS A 34 -1.17 -6.49 -11.59
CA HIS A 34 -1.36 -7.93 -11.42
C HIS A 34 -2.22 -8.29 -10.20
N LEU A 35 -2.46 -7.34 -9.28
CA LEU A 35 -3.26 -7.58 -8.09
C LEU A 35 -4.72 -7.23 -8.34
N PRO A 36 -5.67 -8.12 -7.97
CA PRO A 36 -7.09 -7.87 -8.17
C PRO A 36 -7.57 -6.77 -7.21
N ARG A 37 -7.62 -5.52 -7.69
CA ARG A 37 -8.10 -4.35 -6.92
C ARG A 37 -9.50 -4.55 -6.33
N ALA A 38 -10.35 -5.34 -7.00
CA ALA A 38 -11.69 -5.68 -6.53
C ALA A 38 -11.70 -6.38 -5.15
N ASN A 39 -10.58 -7.02 -4.80
CA ASN A 39 -10.43 -7.78 -3.58
C ASN A 39 -9.64 -7.03 -2.49
N ILE A 40 -9.25 -5.78 -2.77
CA ILE A 40 -8.43 -4.96 -1.89
C ILE A 40 -9.25 -3.75 -1.47
N ILE A 41 -9.31 -3.50 -0.17
CA ILE A 41 -10.03 -2.37 0.41
C ILE A 41 -9.05 -1.57 1.26
N ALA A 42 -8.86 -0.31 0.91
CA ALA A 42 -8.05 0.62 1.69
C ALA A 42 -8.90 1.28 2.79
N PHE A 43 -8.54 1.03 4.06
CA PHE A 43 -9.12 1.66 5.23
C PHE A 43 -8.32 2.92 5.58
N LYS A 44 -8.78 4.07 5.09
CA LYS A 44 -8.13 5.37 5.34
C LYS A 44 -8.08 5.73 6.81
N GLU A 45 -9.15 5.44 7.55
CA GLU A 45 -9.27 5.77 8.99
C GLU A 45 -8.26 5.02 9.86
N GLN A 46 -7.86 3.82 9.45
CA GLN A 46 -6.91 2.97 10.19
C GLN A 46 -5.54 2.89 9.50
N ASN A 47 -5.35 3.62 8.40
CA ASN A 47 -4.20 3.49 7.51
C ASN A 47 -3.85 2.02 7.23
N ALA A 48 -4.86 1.21 6.89
CA ALA A 48 -4.72 -0.24 6.78
C ALA A 48 -5.27 -0.76 5.45
N LEU A 49 -4.64 -1.77 4.88
CA LEU A 49 -5.05 -2.42 3.65
C LEU A 49 -5.69 -3.78 3.98
N LEU A 50 -6.95 -3.97 3.65
CA LEU A 50 -7.60 -5.28 3.74
C LEU A 50 -7.52 -5.98 2.40
N VAL A 51 -7.02 -7.20 2.39
CA VAL A 51 -6.87 -8.01 1.18
C VAL A 51 -7.61 -9.31 1.37
N SER A 52 -8.47 -9.64 0.41
CA SER A 52 -9.20 -10.90 0.34
C SER A 52 -8.70 -11.72 -0.84
N GLY A 53 -7.85 -12.71 -0.63
CA GLY A 53 -7.23 -13.41 -1.74
C GLY A 53 -6.68 -14.77 -1.37
N SER A 54 -6.17 -15.45 -2.37
CA SER A 54 -5.38 -16.66 -2.16
C SER A 54 -4.13 -16.34 -1.35
N ARG A 55 -3.54 -17.36 -0.74
CA ARG A 55 -2.29 -17.23 0.01
C ARG A 55 -1.13 -16.65 -0.83
N GLU A 56 -1.14 -16.89 -2.14
CA GLU A 56 -0.16 -16.30 -3.06
C GLU A 56 -0.34 -14.78 -3.20
N VAL A 57 -1.59 -14.31 -3.33
CA VAL A 57 -1.91 -12.87 -3.37
C VAL A 57 -1.54 -12.21 -2.04
N GLN A 58 -1.85 -12.86 -0.91
CA GLN A 58 -1.45 -12.38 0.42
C GLN A 58 0.07 -12.21 0.52
N LYS A 59 0.83 -13.21 0.04
CA LYS A 59 2.30 -13.14 0.03
C LYS A 59 2.81 -11.99 -0.84
N GLN A 60 2.29 -11.81 -2.05
CA GLN A 60 2.69 -10.72 -2.95
C GLN A 60 2.40 -9.34 -2.34
N ILE A 61 1.22 -9.16 -1.73
CA ILE A 61 0.86 -7.94 -1.01
C ILE A 61 1.84 -7.72 0.14
N LYS A 62 2.11 -8.74 0.94
CA LYS A 62 3.02 -8.63 2.09
C LYS A 62 4.44 -8.25 1.65
N ASP A 63 4.95 -8.86 0.59
CA ASP A 63 6.27 -8.54 0.02
C ASP A 63 6.29 -7.09 -0.52
N PHE A 64 5.23 -6.68 -1.21
CA PHE A 64 5.07 -5.30 -1.69
C PHE A 64 5.00 -4.28 -0.54
N LEU A 65 4.19 -4.56 0.48
CA LEU A 65 4.08 -3.72 1.68
C LEU A 65 5.39 -3.64 2.44
N THR A 66 6.18 -4.71 2.50
CA THR A 66 7.51 -4.70 3.14
C THR A 66 8.54 -3.87 2.36
N LEU A 67 8.36 -3.73 1.03
CA LEU A 67 9.18 -2.85 0.20
C LEU A 67 8.76 -1.39 0.31
N CYS A 68 7.45 -1.14 0.37
CA CYS A 68 6.91 0.22 0.41
C CYS A 68 6.85 0.83 1.82
N ASP A 69 6.46 0.07 2.84
CA ASP A 69 6.32 0.52 4.24
C ASP A 69 7.64 0.48 5.01
N ARG A 70 8.67 1.10 4.41
CA ARG A 70 9.98 1.30 5.03
C ARG A 70 10.06 2.69 5.64
N SER A 71 10.79 2.80 6.74
CA SER A 71 11.06 4.08 7.41
C SER A 71 11.76 5.11 6.50
N GLU A 72 12.49 4.66 5.48
CA GLU A 72 13.09 5.51 4.44
C GLU A 72 12.05 6.21 3.54
N ASN A 73 10.85 5.62 3.39
CA ASN A 73 9.74 6.19 2.62
C ASN A 73 8.85 7.12 3.46
N GLN A 74 9.22 7.43 4.70
CA GLN A 74 8.58 8.53 5.41
C GLN A 74 8.79 9.82 4.61
N LEU A 75 7.70 10.33 4.04
CA LEU A 75 7.61 11.69 3.51
C LEU A 75 7.97 12.65 4.65
N ARG A 76 9.26 13.00 4.75
CA ARG A 76 9.74 14.08 5.60
C ARG A 76 9.42 15.38 4.90
N THR A 77 8.26 15.94 5.22
CA THR A 77 7.91 17.29 4.82
C THR A 77 8.76 18.27 5.64
N GLU A 78 9.94 18.63 5.14
CA GLU A 78 10.75 19.69 5.77
C GLU A 78 10.27 21.07 5.30
N ILE A 79 9.79 21.89 6.24
CA ILE A 79 9.42 23.28 5.95
C ILE A 79 10.69 24.13 5.94
N ILE A 80 11.22 24.39 4.74
CA ILE A 80 12.37 25.28 4.56
C ILE A 80 11.86 26.73 4.47
N ARG A 81 12.11 27.54 5.51
CA ARG A 81 11.83 28.98 5.47
C ARG A 81 12.89 29.71 4.64
N LEU A 82 12.51 30.16 3.46
CA LEU A 82 13.35 31.01 2.61
C LEU A 82 13.29 32.46 3.12
N GLN A 83 14.43 33.02 3.56
CA GLN A 83 14.50 34.39 4.10
C GLN A 83 14.77 35.45 3.02
N HIS A 84 15.35 35.07 1.87
CA HIS A 84 15.83 36.02 0.85
C HIS A 84 15.43 35.68 -0.59
N LEU A 85 14.75 34.56 -0.81
CA LEU A 85 14.35 34.10 -2.15
C LEU A 85 12.84 33.88 -2.17
N LYS A 86 12.15 34.47 -3.15
CA LYS A 86 10.74 34.17 -3.39
C LYS A 86 10.60 32.68 -3.72
N ALA A 87 9.64 32.00 -3.10
CA ALA A 87 9.44 30.56 -3.27
C ALA A 87 9.28 30.15 -4.75
N GLU A 88 8.72 31.03 -5.58
CA GLU A 88 8.54 30.84 -7.03
C GLU A 88 9.86 30.75 -7.82
N GLU A 89 10.93 31.41 -7.36
CA GLU A 89 12.24 31.38 -8.02
C GLU A 89 13.07 30.16 -7.56
N ALA A 90 12.89 29.74 -6.31
CA ALA A 90 13.52 28.53 -5.78
C ALA A 90 13.00 27.26 -6.48
N LEU A 91 11.70 27.22 -6.79
CA LEU A 91 11.06 26.11 -7.51
C LEU A 91 11.67 25.86 -8.90
N LYS A 92 12.25 26.88 -9.55
CA LYS A 92 12.88 26.76 -10.88
C LYS A 92 14.31 26.21 -10.84
N LEU A 93 14.90 26.09 -9.65
CA LEU A 93 16.29 25.65 -9.44
C LEU A 93 16.37 24.18 -9.02
N PHE A 94 15.24 23.52 -8.79
CA PHE A 94 15.21 22.07 -8.59
C PHE A 94 15.31 21.38 -9.96
N PRO A 95 16.22 20.41 -10.13
CA PRO A 95 16.41 19.68 -11.39
C PRO A 95 15.22 18.79 -11.75
#